data_AF-A0A915PKE5-F1
#
_entry.id   AF-A0A915PKE5-F1
#
_cell.length_a   1.000
_cell.length_b   1.000
_cell.length_c   1.000
_cell.angle_alpha   90.00
_cell.angle_beta   90.00
_cell.angle_gamma   90.00
#
_symmetry.space_group_name_H-M   'P 1'
#
loop_
_entity.id
_entity.type
_entity.pdbx_description
1 polymer ?
#
loop_
_entity_poly.entity_id
_entity_poly.type
_entity_poly.pdbx_seq_one_letter_code
_entity_poly.pdbx_strand_id
1 'polypeptide(L)'
;MINGRHHRIEDLSIRQHDGSLLIQRVLKLTDLNPLPVASMILEIPPEEQNATKLYTLRLPLNHSKVLIPYIQAMIAASFAFDALQMEKTEKIWNILEFVIELEQEMYELAKKYFGLIEDERQQVIIEDGFKYLQEIKRETKFDVIFIDACYNQIIDDVICPVEAFKSKENLKIIKQALNRNGIVILSILAFEDDKVKMVLACGEYRRNKAIFTKKLRETYRKFEFDTEPNVE
;
A
#
# COMPACT_ATOMS: atom_id res chain seq x y z
N MET A 1 15.28 13.59 9.52
CA MET A 1 15.02 13.84 8.09
C MET A 1 15.06 12.50 7.37
N ILE A 2 14.22 12.28 6.37
CA ILE A 2 14.25 11.08 5.52
C ILE A 2 14.78 11.58 4.17
N ASN A 3 15.96 11.12 3.73
CA ASN A 3 16.58 11.60 2.50
C ASN A 3 16.64 13.13 2.36
N GLY A 4 17.03 13.84 3.43
CA GLY A 4 17.11 15.31 3.44
C GLY A 4 15.77 16.03 3.60
N ARG A 5 14.66 15.30 3.78
CA ARG A 5 13.31 15.87 3.88
C ARG A 5 12.76 15.87 5.29
N HIS A 6 11.98 16.89 5.59
CA HIS A 6 11.28 17.00 6.86
C HIS A 6 10.05 16.09 6.83
N HIS A 7 9.84 15.39 7.93
CA HIS A 7 8.66 14.58 8.16
C HIS A 7 8.08 14.94 9.52
N ARG A 8 6.80 14.64 9.69
CA ARG A 8 6.12 14.78 10.96
C ARG A 8 5.28 13.55 11.23
N ILE A 9 5.44 13.01 12.43
CA ILE A 9 4.51 12.04 12.98
C ILE A 9 3.50 12.81 13.83
N GLU A 10 2.23 12.60 13.55
CA GLU A 10 1.12 13.24 14.24
C GLU A 10 0.14 12.17 14.72
N ASP A 11 -0.39 12.34 15.93
CA ASP A 11 -1.47 11.53 16.46
C ASP A 11 -2.78 12.34 16.37
N LEU A 12 -3.75 11.83 15.63
CA LEU A 12 -5.06 12.46 15.41
C LEU A 12 -6.14 11.68 16.17
N SER A 13 -6.92 12.35 17.01
CA SER A 13 -8.04 11.72 17.70
C SER A 13 -9.33 11.85 16.88
N ILE A 14 -9.95 10.72 16.54
CA ILE A 14 -11.21 10.65 15.81
C ILE A 14 -12.28 10.10 16.77
N ARG A 15 -13.30 10.91 17.07
CA ARG A 15 -14.48 10.47 17.83
C ARG A 15 -15.44 9.74 16.90
N GLN A 16 -15.75 8.49 17.21
CA GLN A 16 -16.70 7.66 16.48
C GLN A 16 -18.16 7.99 16.87
N HIS A 17 -19.11 7.54 16.05
CA HIS A 17 -20.55 7.79 16.28
C HIS A 17 -21.08 7.17 17.59
N ASP A 18 -20.50 6.06 18.03
CA ASP A 18 -20.82 5.40 19.31
C ASP A 18 -20.18 6.09 20.53
N GLY A 19 -19.48 7.21 20.32
CA GLY A 19 -18.78 7.97 21.35
C GLY A 19 -17.38 7.46 21.68
N SER A 20 -16.93 6.34 21.08
CA SER A 20 -15.57 5.85 21.26
C SER A 20 -14.53 6.79 20.63
N LEU A 21 -13.31 6.76 21.15
CA LEU A 21 -12.19 7.54 20.64
C LEU A 21 -11.20 6.60 19.96
N LEU A 22 -10.81 6.96 18.76
CA LEU A 22 -9.86 6.23 17.95
C LEU A 22 -8.68 7.16 17.68
N ILE A 23 -7.47 6.75 18.07
CA ILE A 23 -6.28 7.56 17.80
C ILE A 23 -5.62 7.01 16.55
N GLN A 24 -5.49 7.86 15.53
CA GLN A 24 -4.79 7.55 14.30
C GLN A 24 -3.41 8.18 14.35
N ARG A 25 -2.37 7.35 14.34
CA ARG A 25 -1.00 7.84 14.11
C ARG A 25 -0.77 7.97 12.61
N VAL A 26 -0.22 9.10 12.18
CA VAL A 26 0.00 9.45 10.78
C VAL A 26 1.43 9.90 10.56
N LEU A 27 2.08 9.37 9.51
CA LEU A 27 3.29 9.94 8.95
C LEU A 27 2.92 10.91 7.82
N LYS A 28 3.39 12.15 7.93
CA LYS A 28 3.28 13.17 6.88
C LYS A 28 4.67 13.57 6.40
N LEU A 29 4.83 13.65 5.08
CA LEU A 29 5.94 14.33 4.45
C LEU A 29 5.56 15.81 4.29
N THR A 30 6.48 16.74 4.52
CA THR A 30 6.16 18.19 4.57
C THR A 30 6.27 18.88 3.21
N ASP A 31 7.06 18.30 2.31
CA ASP A 31 7.37 18.74 0.95
C ASP A 31 6.32 18.29 -0.06
N LEU A 32 5.75 17.11 0.18
CA LEU A 32 4.49 16.69 -0.44
C LEU A 32 3.37 17.32 0.37
N ASN A 33 2.37 17.93 -0.28
CA ASN A 33 1.15 18.43 0.38
C ASN A 33 0.78 17.56 1.59
N PRO A 34 0.37 18.10 2.76
CA PRO A 34 0.39 17.46 4.09
C PRO A 34 -0.54 16.24 4.21
N LEU A 35 -0.23 15.22 3.42
CA LEU A 35 -1.00 14.03 3.16
C LEU A 35 -0.43 12.91 4.01
N PRO A 36 -1.30 12.10 4.63
CA PRO A 36 -0.87 10.87 5.28
C PRO A 36 -0.28 9.93 4.23
N VAL A 37 1.00 9.53 4.39
CA VAL A 37 1.62 8.48 3.56
C VAL A 37 1.51 7.10 4.21
N ALA A 38 1.46 7.07 5.54
CA ALA A 38 1.18 5.88 6.33
C ALA A 38 0.30 6.26 7.52
N SER A 39 -0.59 5.34 7.92
CA SER A 39 -1.36 5.51 9.14
C SER A 39 -1.70 4.19 9.78
N MET A 40 -1.90 4.21 11.09
CA MET A 40 -2.40 3.06 11.84
C MET A 40 -3.26 3.52 13.00
N ILE A 41 -3.98 2.57 13.59
CA ILE A 41 -4.85 2.82 14.73
C ILE A 41 -4.13 2.45 16.00
N LEU A 42 -4.17 3.35 16.97
CA LEU A 42 -3.77 3.10 18.34
C LEU A 42 -5.03 2.78 19.14
N GLU A 43 -5.02 1.63 19.80
CA GLU A 43 -6.08 1.25 20.71
C GLU A 43 -5.93 1.96 22.04
N ILE A 44 -7.02 2.50 22.58
CA ILE A 44 -7.04 3.09 23.91
C ILE A 44 -7.54 2.02 24.89
N PRO A 45 -6.69 1.53 25.82
CA PRO A 45 -7.13 0.62 26.86
C PRO A 45 -8.23 1.26 27.73
N PRO A 46 -9.25 0.50 28.16
CA PRO A 46 -10.31 1.02 29.03
C PRO A 46 -9.79 1.74 30.29
N GLU A 47 -8.67 1.27 30.84
CA GLU A 47 -7.99 1.80 32.02
C GLU A 47 -7.21 3.12 31.76
N GLU A 48 -6.93 3.47 30.50
CA GLU A 48 -6.14 4.66 30.11
C GLU A 48 -6.99 5.82 29.56
N GLN A 49 -8.32 5.80 29.75
CA GLN A 49 -9.23 6.83 29.23
C GLN A 49 -9.04 8.25 29.84
N ASN A 50 -8.11 8.43 30.77
CA ASN A 50 -7.77 9.76 31.31
C ASN A 50 -6.81 10.50 30.37
N ALA A 51 -7.35 11.46 29.61
CA ALA A 51 -6.62 12.25 28.61
C ALA A 51 -5.36 12.96 29.15
N THR A 52 -5.26 13.25 30.45
CA THR A 52 -4.08 13.92 31.04
C THR A 52 -2.89 13.00 31.30
N LYS A 53 -3.09 11.67 31.22
CA LYS A 53 -2.05 10.67 31.49
C LYS A 53 -1.81 9.73 30.30
N LEU A 54 -2.52 9.93 29.19
CA LEU A 54 -2.45 9.06 28.02
C LEU A 54 -1.13 9.24 27.28
N TYR A 55 -0.30 8.20 27.25
CA TYR A 55 0.97 8.21 26.53
C TYR A 55 0.86 7.40 25.24
N THR A 56 0.50 8.09 24.16
CA THR A 56 0.13 7.48 22.86
C THR A 56 1.23 6.64 22.23
N LEU A 57 2.50 6.83 22.59
CA LEU A 57 3.61 6.02 22.09
C LEU A 57 3.65 4.59 22.67
N ARG A 58 2.90 4.31 23.74
CA ARG A 58 2.80 2.98 24.36
C ARG A 58 1.51 2.23 24.03
N LEU A 59 0.59 2.89 23.33
CA LEU A 59 -0.69 2.28 22.99
C LEU A 59 -0.48 1.13 22.00
N PRO A 60 -1.23 0.02 22.14
CA PRO A 60 -1.14 -1.09 21.21
C PRO A 60 -1.55 -0.67 19.81
N LEU A 61 -0.87 -1.25 18.83
CA LEU A 61 -1.09 -0.98 17.42
C LEU A 61 -2.15 -1.94 16.88
N ASN A 62 -3.17 -1.39 16.23
CA ASN A 62 -4.19 -2.15 15.55
C ASN A 62 -4.05 -1.99 14.03
N HIS A 63 -3.60 -3.08 13.40
CA HIS A 63 -3.38 -3.20 11.96
C HIS A 63 -4.59 -3.79 11.20
N SER A 64 -5.65 -4.19 11.91
CA SER A 64 -6.85 -4.79 11.28
C SER A 64 -7.64 -3.78 10.43
N LYS A 65 -7.34 -2.50 10.55
CA LYS A 65 -8.02 -1.41 9.86
C LYS A 65 -7.01 -0.58 9.08
N VAL A 66 -7.19 -0.56 7.76
CA VAL A 66 -6.44 0.31 6.85
C VAL A 66 -7.27 1.57 6.64
N LEU A 67 -6.75 2.75 6.98
CA LEU A 67 -7.50 4.01 6.92
C LEU A 67 -7.15 4.89 5.71
N ILE A 68 -6.08 4.57 5.00
CA ILE A 68 -5.68 5.31 3.80
C ILE A 68 -6.38 4.66 2.61
N PRO A 69 -7.32 5.36 1.91
CA PRO A 69 -8.09 4.77 0.82
C PRO A 69 -7.20 4.19 -0.29
N TYR A 70 -6.10 4.88 -0.58
CA TYR A 70 -5.12 4.40 -1.55
C TYR A 70 -4.51 3.02 -1.19
N ILE A 71 -4.15 2.79 0.09
CA ILE A 71 -3.64 1.48 0.55
C ILE A 71 -4.75 0.42 0.51
N GLN A 72 -5.99 0.79 0.88
CA GLN A 72 -7.14 -0.11 0.74
C GLN A 72 -7.31 -0.56 -0.71
N ALA A 73 -7.20 0.36 -1.68
CA ALA A 73 -7.34 0.05 -3.10
C ALA A 73 -6.28 -0.94 -3.59
N MET A 74 -5.03 -0.74 -3.17
CA MET A 74 -3.94 -1.67 -3.49
C MET A 74 -4.24 -3.08 -2.97
N ILE A 75 -4.54 -3.23 -1.68
CA ILE A 75 -4.85 -4.54 -1.08
C ILE A 75 -6.03 -5.20 -1.79
N ALA A 76 -7.09 -4.42 -2.02
CA ALA A 76 -8.33 -4.89 -2.57
C ALA A 76 -8.22 -5.39 -4.03
N ALA A 77 -7.35 -4.76 -4.83
CA ALA A 77 -7.09 -5.19 -6.20
C ALA A 77 -6.60 -6.64 -6.25
N SER A 78 -5.65 -7.05 -5.42
CA SER A 78 -5.14 -8.44 -5.44
C SER A 78 -6.22 -9.50 -5.24
N PHE A 79 -7.23 -9.21 -4.42
CA PHE A 79 -8.37 -10.10 -4.24
C PHE A 79 -9.36 -10.05 -5.41
N ALA A 80 -9.61 -8.87 -5.96
CA ALA A 80 -10.53 -8.71 -7.10
C ALA A 80 -10.09 -9.51 -8.33
N PHE A 81 -8.79 -9.65 -8.52
CA PHE A 81 -8.20 -10.34 -9.67
C PHE A 81 -7.91 -11.83 -9.42
N ASP A 82 -8.36 -12.39 -8.29
CA ASP A 82 -8.04 -13.77 -7.85
C ASP A 82 -6.53 -14.08 -7.78
N ALA A 83 -5.70 -13.04 -7.71
CA ALA A 83 -4.26 -13.16 -7.44
C ALA A 83 -4.05 -13.70 -6.03
N LEU A 84 -4.85 -13.17 -5.11
CA LEU A 84 -5.07 -13.70 -3.78
C LEU A 84 -6.52 -14.17 -3.73
N GLN A 85 -6.75 -15.45 -3.47
CA GLN A 85 -8.11 -15.92 -3.25
C GLN A 85 -8.49 -15.69 -1.79
N MET A 86 -9.78 -15.50 -1.52
CA MET A 86 -10.35 -15.72 -0.19
C MET A 86 -11.15 -17.02 -0.24
N GLU A 87 -10.53 -18.16 0.05
CA GLU A 87 -11.24 -19.37 0.44
C GLU A 87 -12.10 -19.08 1.67
N LYS A 88 -13.37 -19.51 1.60
CA LYS A 88 -14.40 -19.36 2.63
C LYS A 88 -14.18 -20.25 3.87
N THR A 89 -12.99 -20.82 4.02
CA THR A 89 -12.65 -21.75 5.09
C THR A 89 -11.46 -21.21 5.86
N GLU A 90 -11.43 -21.51 7.16
CA GLU A 90 -10.51 -21.06 8.22
C GLU A 90 -9.02 -21.40 7.99
N LYS A 91 -8.54 -21.40 6.75
CA LYS A 91 -7.13 -21.51 6.40
C LYS A 91 -6.52 -20.11 6.37
N ILE A 92 -5.62 -19.89 7.32
CA ILE A 92 -4.69 -18.78 7.34
C ILE A 92 -3.91 -18.79 6.01
N TRP A 93 -3.94 -17.69 5.27
CA TRP A 93 -3.16 -17.54 4.05
C TRP A 93 -1.67 -17.56 4.40
N ASN A 94 -0.90 -18.45 3.77
CA ASN A 94 0.55 -18.40 3.78
C ASN A 94 1.00 -17.43 2.68
N ILE A 95 0.78 -16.13 2.91
CA ILE A 95 1.35 -15.08 2.06
C ILE A 95 2.79 -14.90 2.50
N LEU A 96 3.72 -14.95 1.54
CA LEU A 96 5.09 -14.53 1.74
C LEU A 96 5.27 -13.18 1.01
N GLU A 97 5.45 -12.14 1.79
CA GLU A 97 5.62 -10.77 1.34
C GLU A 97 7.10 -10.38 1.39
N PHE A 98 7.61 -9.89 0.27
CA PHE A 98 8.90 -9.22 0.18
C PHE A 98 8.64 -7.74 -0.07
N VAL A 99 8.91 -6.93 0.94
CA VAL A 99 8.86 -5.47 0.80
C VAL A 99 10.25 -4.99 0.40
N ILE A 100 10.37 -4.40 -0.77
CA ILE A 100 11.63 -3.83 -1.23
C ILE A 100 11.57 -2.32 -1.01
N GLU A 101 12.31 -1.84 -0.02
CA GLU A 101 12.34 -0.43 0.38
C GLU A 101 13.69 0.17 -0.01
N LEU A 102 13.67 1.34 -0.63
CA LEU A 102 14.89 2.02 -1.06
C LEU A 102 15.60 2.71 0.11
N GLU A 103 14.82 3.23 1.07
CA GLU A 103 15.31 4.12 2.11
C GLU A 103 15.32 3.44 3.50
N GLN A 104 16.51 3.24 4.08
CA GLN A 104 16.68 2.66 5.42
C GLN A 104 15.87 3.42 6.48
N GLU A 105 15.83 4.74 6.40
CA GLU A 105 15.10 5.57 7.36
C GLU A 105 13.60 5.32 7.35
N MET A 106 13.00 5.02 6.18
CA MET A 106 11.59 4.66 6.08
C MET A 106 11.31 3.34 6.77
N TYR A 107 12.19 2.36 6.58
CA TYR A 107 12.12 1.08 7.28
C TYR A 107 12.20 1.24 8.80
N GLU A 108 13.15 2.04 9.31
CA GLU A 108 13.28 2.29 10.76
C GLU A 108 12.05 2.99 11.35
N LEU A 109 11.45 3.92 10.62
CA LEU A 109 10.20 4.58 11.03
C LEU A 109 9.03 3.61 11.04
N ALA A 110 8.91 2.75 10.02
CA ALA A 110 7.87 1.75 9.94
C ALA A 110 7.96 0.75 11.11
N LYS A 111 9.18 0.27 11.42
CA LYS A 111 9.47 -0.58 12.58
C LYS A 111 9.09 0.09 13.89
N LYS A 112 9.56 1.31 14.09
CA LYS A 112 9.46 2.00 15.38
C LYS A 112 8.05 2.52 15.66
N TYR A 113 7.36 3.01 14.64
CA TYR A 113 6.14 3.79 14.82
C TYR A 113 4.93 3.25 14.09
N PHE A 114 5.05 2.27 13.18
CA PHE A 114 3.92 1.76 12.40
C PHE A 114 3.75 0.24 12.46
N GLY A 115 4.44 -0.42 13.40
CA GLY A 115 4.25 -1.83 13.72
C GLY A 115 4.64 -2.78 12.59
N LEU A 116 5.63 -2.39 11.78
CA LEU A 116 6.23 -3.32 10.82
C LEU A 116 6.83 -4.52 11.58
N ILE A 117 6.28 -5.71 11.33
CA ILE A 117 6.80 -6.97 11.86
C ILE A 117 7.48 -7.70 10.71
N GLU A 118 8.66 -8.25 10.97
CA GLU A 118 9.28 -9.18 10.05
C GLU A 118 9.27 -10.56 10.68
N ASP A 119 8.90 -11.54 9.89
CA ASP A 119 8.80 -12.94 10.27
C ASP A 119 8.98 -13.84 9.03
N GLU A 120 8.58 -15.11 9.12
CA GLU A 120 8.66 -16.06 8.01
C GLU A 120 7.71 -15.73 6.84
N ARG A 121 6.79 -14.78 7.02
CA ARG A 121 5.74 -14.39 6.06
C ARG A 121 5.92 -12.97 5.54
N GLN A 122 6.71 -12.14 6.22
CA GLN A 122 7.01 -10.78 5.78
C GLN A 122 8.49 -10.48 5.99
N GLN A 123 9.20 -10.18 4.91
CA GLN A 123 10.61 -9.80 4.92
C GLN A 123 10.79 -8.44 4.25
N VAL A 124 11.62 -7.58 4.85
CA VAL A 124 11.99 -6.31 4.23
C VAL A 124 13.41 -6.38 3.70
N ILE A 125 13.59 -5.96 2.46
CA ILE A 125 14.89 -5.88 1.78
C ILE A 125 15.16 -4.41 1.48
N ILE A 126 16.28 -3.90 1.96
CA ILE A 126 16.69 -2.51 1.72
C ILE A 126 17.53 -2.46 0.45
N GLU A 127 16.88 -2.23 -0.69
CA GLU A 127 17.52 -2.18 -2.00
C GLU A 127 16.67 -1.41 -3.04
N ASP A 128 17.27 -1.05 -4.17
CA ASP A 128 16.53 -0.60 -5.35
C ASP A 128 15.64 -1.74 -5.90
N GLY A 129 14.33 -1.53 -5.86
CA GLY A 129 13.34 -2.52 -6.28
C GLY A 129 13.44 -2.93 -7.75
N PHE A 130 13.88 -2.04 -8.64
CA PHE A 130 14.03 -2.39 -10.05
C PHE A 130 15.28 -3.24 -10.27
N LYS A 131 16.40 -2.92 -9.61
CA LYS A 131 17.62 -3.73 -9.60
C LYS A 131 17.33 -5.12 -9.04
N TYR A 132 16.62 -5.21 -7.91
CA TYR A 132 16.20 -6.47 -7.33
C TYR A 132 15.43 -7.33 -8.34
N LEU A 133 14.41 -6.76 -8.99
CA LEU A 133 13.66 -7.46 -10.04
C LEU A 133 14.55 -7.90 -11.22
N GLN A 134 15.55 -7.11 -11.61
CA GLN A 134 16.47 -7.50 -12.69
C GLN A 134 17.27 -8.75 -12.37
N GLU A 135 17.69 -8.90 -11.12
CA GLU A 135 18.49 -10.02 -10.62
C GLU A 135 17.63 -11.28 -10.51
N ILE A 136 16.45 -11.18 -9.87
CA ILE A 136 15.65 -12.35 -9.51
C ILE A 136 14.66 -12.81 -10.59
N LYS A 137 14.43 -12.05 -11.67
CA LYS A 137 13.39 -12.35 -12.70
C LYS A 137 13.46 -13.74 -13.32
N ARG A 138 14.57 -14.47 -13.20
CA ARG A 138 14.72 -15.84 -13.70
C ARG A 138 14.61 -16.91 -12.63
N GLU A 139 14.78 -16.54 -11.37
CA GLU A 139 14.89 -17.47 -10.23
C GLU A 139 13.60 -17.50 -9.43
N THR A 140 13.04 -16.31 -9.16
CA THR A 140 11.84 -16.13 -8.37
C THR A 140 10.74 -15.53 -9.24
N LYS A 141 9.52 -16.04 -9.06
CA LYS A 141 8.32 -15.53 -9.71
C LYS A 141 7.29 -15.17 -8.65
N PHE A 142 6.60 -14.05 -8.84
CA PHE A 142 5.54 -13.60 -7.95
C PHE A 142 4.16 -13.78 -8.56
N ASP A 143 3.19 -14.09 -7.71
CA ASP A 143 1.77 -14.05 -8.06
C ASP A 143 1.25 -12.61 -8.10
N VAL A 144 1.79 -11.73 -7.25
CA VAL A 144 1.47 -10.32 -7.21
C VAL A 144 2.74 -9.50 -7.04
N ILE A 145 2.90 -8.44 -7.83
CA ILE A 145 3.91 -7.40 -7.61
C ILE A 145 3.18 -6.08 -7.40
N PHE A 146 3.39 -5.48 -6.24
CA PHE A 146 2.95 -4.13 -5.92
C PHE A 146 4.08 -3.13 -6.17
N ILE A 147 3.77 -2.07 -6.89
CA ILE A 147 4.74 -1.01 -7.21
C ILE A 147 4.18 0.31 -6.71
N ASP A 148 4.73 0.76 -5.60
CA ASP A 148 4.49 2.08 -5.00
C ASP A 148 5.81 2.86 -4.85
N ALA A 149 6.58 2.87 -5.94
CA ALA A 149 7.84 3.58 -6.00
C ALA A 149 7.60 4.98 -6.59
N CYS A 150 7.76 6.00 -5.75
CA CYS A 150 7.40 7.38 -6.07
C CYS A 150 8.61 8.30 -5.97
N TYR A 151 8.61 9.37 -6.75
CA TYR A 151 9.55 10.46 -6.57
C TYR A 151 9.30 11.20 -5.27
N ASN A 152 10.34 11.88 -4.83
CA ASN A 152 10.28 12.78 -3.70
C ASN A 152 9.56 14.10 -4.00
N GLN A 153 9.43 14.42 -5.27
CA GLN A 153 8.94 15.69 -5.78
C GLN A 153 8.17 15.43 -7.07
N ILE A 154 7.46 16.44 -7.54
CA ILE A 154 6.81 16.38 -8.85
C ILE A 154 7.91 16.41 -9.91
N ILE A 155 7.94 15.40 -10.77
CA ILE A 155 8.81 15.33 -11.95
C ILE A 155 7.93 15.11 -13.16
N ASP A 156 7.92 16.07 -14.09
CA ASP A 156 7.10 16.04 -15.29
C ASP A 156 5.61 15.74 -14.97
N ASP A 157 5.07 16.46 -13.99
CA ASP A 157 3.69 16.32 -13.47
C ASP A 157 3.33 14.95 -12.87
N VAL A 158 4.33 14.10 -12.62
CA VAL A 158 4.16 12.77 -12.03
C VAL A 158 5.00 12.65 -10.76
N ILE A 159 4.41 12.13 -9.69
CA ILE A 159 5.14 11.67 -8.50
C ILE A 159 5.28 10.14 -8.55
N CYS A 160 4.19 9.43 -8.80
CA CYS A 160 4.19 7.96 -8.86
C CYS A 160 3.70 7.49 -10.23
N PRO A 161 4.33 6.47 -10.82
CA PRO A 161 5.54 5.80 -10.37
C PRO A 161 6.83 6.49 -10.89
N VAL A 162 7.98 6.13 -10.32
CA VAL A 162 9.30 6.53 -10.85
C VAL A 162 9.56 5.95 -12.25
N GLU A 163 10.47 6.56 -13.01
CA GLU A 163 10.72 6.22 -14.42
C GLU A 163 11.10 4.75 -14.65
N ALA A 164 11.80 4.15 -13.68
CA ALA A 164 12.18 2.74 -13.71
C ALA A 164 10.98 1.80 -13.93
N PHE A 165 9.77 2.18 -13.50
CA PHE A 165 8.56 1.37 -13.63
C PHE A 165 7.58 1.86 -14.70
N LYS A 166 7.92 2.89 -15.48
CA LYS A 166 7.10 3.41 -16.59
C LYS A 166 7.56 2.95 -17.97
N SER A 167 8.85 2.74 -18.16
CA SER A 167 9.39 2.44 -19.49
C SER A 167 8.98 1.07 -20.01
N LYS A 168 8.65 0.98 -21.30
CA LYS A 168 8.17 -0.26 -21.95
C LYS A 168 9.20 -1.38 -21.86
N GLU A 169 10.48 -1.06 -21.95
CA GLU A 169 11.60 -1.97 -21.81
C GLU A 169 11.63 -2.58 -20.40
N ASN A 170 11.43 -1.75 -19.38
CA ASN A 170 11.48 -2.17 -17.99
C ASN A 170 10.24 -2.97 -17.59
N LEU A 171 9.07 -2.66 -18.14
CA LEU A 171 7.86 -3.46 -17.94
C LEU A 171 8.04 -4.93 -18.39
N LYS A 172 8.93 -5.20 -19.35
CA LYS A 172 9.26 -6.59 -19.73
C LYS A 172 9.99 -7.35 -18.62
N ILE A 173 10.82 -6.68 -17.84
CA ILE A 173 11.53 -7.27 -16.69
C ILE A 173 10.53 -7.64 -15.59
N ILE A 174 9.60 -6.73 -15.29
CA ILE A 174 8.54 -6.98 -14.31
C ILE A 174 7.67 -8.17 -14.76
N LYS A 175 7.28 -8.19 -16.05
CA LYS A 175 6.55 -9.35 -16.62
C LYS A 175 7.34 -10.65 -16.51
N GLN A 176 8.66 -10.60 -16.65
CA GLN A 176 9.50 -11.79 -16.46
C GLN A 176 9.50 -12.22 -15.00
N ALA A 177 9.48 -11.32 -14.02
CA ALA A 177 9.41 -11.65 -12.60
C ALA A 177 8.01 -12.12 -12.14
N LEU A 178 6.98 -12.05 -12.99
CA LEU A 178 5.67 -12.58 -12.68
C LEU A 178 5.52 -14.06 -13.06
N ASN A 179 4.70 -14.77 -12.28
CA ASN A 179 4.11 -16.03 -12.72
C ASN A 179 3.22 -15.81 -13.95
N ARG A 180 2.89 -16.90 -14.66
CA ARG A 180 2.07 -16.83 -15.89
C ARG A 180 0.74 -16.09 -15.69
N ASN A 181 0.11 -16.23 -14.53
CA ASN A 181 -1.14 -15.52 -14.18
C ASN A 181 -0.89 -14.39 -13.16
N GLY A 182 0.36 -13.99 -12.98
CA GLY A 182 0.72 -12.98 -12.01
C GLY A 182 0.17 -11.61 -12.39
N ILE A 183 -0.07 -10.79 -11.37
CA ILE A 183 -0.66 -9.46 -11.53
C ILE A 183 0.33 -8.40 -11.03
N VAL A 184 0.40 -7.29 -11.77
CA VAL A 184 1.08 -6.08 -11.32
C VAL A 184 0.04 -5.06 -10.93
N ILE A 185 0.25 -4.43 -9.78
CA ILE A 185 -0.54 -3.34 -9.25
C ILE A 185 0.39 -2.14 -9.13
N LEU A 186 0.03 -1.06 -9.81
CA LEU A 186 0.84 0.14 -9.96
C LEU A 186 0.12 1.34 -9.37
N SER A 187 0.81 2.04 -8.48
CA SER A 187 0.44 3.36 -7.96
C SER A 187 0.64 4.44 -9.01
N ILE A 188 -0.39 5.26 -9.26
CA ILE A 188 -0.26 6.46 -10.09
C ILE A 188 -0.71 7.69 -9.32
N LEU A 189 0.20 8.66 -9.24
CA LEU A 189 -0.01 9.98 -8.66
C LEU A 189 0.54 11.04 -9.60
N ALA A 190 -0.34 11.81 -10.24
CA ALA A 190 -0.02 12.84 -11.23
C ALA A 190 -0.86 14.12 -11.03
N PHE A 191 -0.44 15.23 -11.65
CA PHE A 191 -0.96 16.58 -11.37
C PHE A 191 -1.75 17.27 -12.49
N GLU A 192 -1.64 16.85 -13.77
CA GLU A 192 -2.47 17.44 -14.86
C GLU A 192 -3.79 16.68 -15.14
N ASP A 193 -4.80 17.48 -15.53
CA ASP A 193 -6.25 17.28 -15.77
C ASP A 193 -7.04 16.39 -14.76
N ASP A 194 -7.59 17.06 -13.73
CA ASP A 194 -8.70 16.68 -12.84
C ASP A 194 -8.54 15.54 -11.79
N LYS A 195 -7.35 15.46 -11.17
CA LYS A 195 -7.00 14.82 -9.86
C LYS A 195 -6.97 13.29 -9.78
N VAL A 196 -6.22 12.64 -10.66
CA VAL A 196 -6.19 11.18 -10.64
C VAL A 196 -5.16 10.62 -9.65
N LYS A 197 -5.66 10.15 -8.49
CA LYS A 197 -5.04 9.08 -7.71
C LYS A 197 -5.63 7.76 -8.20
N MET A 198 -4.83 6.97 -8.90
CA MET A 198 -5.29 5.71 -9.50
C MET A 198 -4.42 4.53 -9.09
N VAL A 199 -5.08 3.38 -9.00
CA VAL A 199 -4.43 2.08 -8.95
C VAL A 199 -4.68 1.41 -10.30
N LEU A 200 -3.62 1.18 -11.08
CA LEU A 200 -3.70 0.38 -12.30
C LEU A 200 -3.31 -1.05 -11.98
N ALA A 201 -4.17 -1.99 -12.33
CA ALA A 201 -3.91 -3.41 -12.18
C ALA A 201 -3.91 -4.10 -13.54
N CYS A 202 -2.83 -4.83 -13.83
CA CYS A 202 -2.58 -5.47 -15.13
C CYS A 202 -2.32 -6.97 -14.94
N GLY A 203 -3.02 -7.82 -15.70
CA GLY A 203 -2.87 -9.29 -15.66
C GLY A 203 -3.47 -9.97 -16.90
N GLU A 204 -3.16 -11.25 -17.11
CA GLU A 204 -3.65 -12.02 -18.27
C GLU A 204 -5.09 -12.54 -18.04
N TYR A 205 -6.05 -12.09 -18.88
CA TYR A 205 -7.48 -12.42 -18.77
C TYR A 205 -7.76 -13.91 -19.01
N ARG A 206 -8.28 -14.63 -18.00
CA ARG A 206 -8.49 -16.09 -18.14
C ARG A 206 -9.92 -16.62 -18.28
N ARG A 207 -11.00 -15.94 -17.87
CA ARG A 207 -12.33 -16.62 -17.91
C ARG A 207 -13.51 -15.80 -18.43
N ASN A 208 -13.69 -14.54 -18.03
CA ASN A 208 -14.84 -13.74 -18.47
C ASN A 208 -14.64 -12.25 -18.12
N LYS A 209 -14.64 -11.36 -19.13
CA LYS A 209 -14.57 -9.90 -18.92
C LYS A 209 -15.68 -9.41 -17.98
N ALA A 210 -16.88 -9.98 -18.04
CA ALA A 210 -18.00 -9.59 -17.18
C ALA A 210 -17.80 -9.98 -15.70
N ILE A 211 -17.24 -11.17 -15.41
CA ILE A 211 -16.92 -11.57 -14.03
C ILE A 211 -15.83 -10.66 -13.47
N PHE A 212 -14.84 -10.33 -14.31
CA PHE A 212 -13.78 -9.41 -13.98
C PHE A 212 -14.30 -8.01 -13.62
N THR A 213 -15.03 -7.36 -14.53
CA THR A 213 -15.62 -6.04 -14.31
C THR A 213 -16.55 -6.03 -13.09
N LYS A 214 -17.31 -7.11 -12.86
CA LYS A 214 -18.17 -7.25 -11.70
C LYS A 214 -17.37 -7.27 -10.39
N LYS A 215 -16.37 -8.15 -10.25
CA LYS A 215 -15.53 -8.24 -9.05
C LYS A 215 -14.80 -6.93 -8.78
N LEU A 216 -14.26 -6.31 -9.84
CA LEU A 216 -13.58 -5.02 -9.73
C LEU A 216 -14.51 -3.94 -9.18
N ARG A 217 -15.75 -3.82 -9.71
CA ARG A 217 -16.75 -2.86 -9.20
C ARG A 217 -17.22 -3.18 -7.77
N GLU A 218 -17.47 -4.45 -7.45
CA GLU A 218 -17.87 -4.89 -6.08
C GLU A 218 -16.80 -4.50 -5.05
N THR A 219 -15.54 -4.73 -5.39
CA THR A 219 -14.39 -4.32 -4.59
C THR A 219 -14.36 -2.80 -4.44
N TYR A 220 -14.47 -2.04 -5.53
CA TYR A 220 -14.40 -0.59 -5.44
C TYR A 220 -15.52 0.02 -4.58
N ARG A 221 -16.72 -0.54 -4.64
CA ARG A 221 -17.85 -0.13 -3.79
C ARG A 221 -17.66 -0.52 -2.33
N LYS A 222 -17.13 -1.72 -2.05
CA LYS A 222 -16.92 -2.22 -0.69
C LYS A 222 -15.92 -1.36 0.10
N PHE A 223 -14.97 -0.75 -0.60
CA PHE A 223 -13.94 0.12 -0.02
C PHE A 223 -14.25 1.62 -0.21
N GLU A 224 -15.49 1.96 -0.60
CA GLU A 224 -16.00 3.34 -0.66
C GLU A 224 -15.16 4.29 -1.54
N PHE A 225 -14.63 3.82 -2.67
CA PHE A 225 -13.90 4.71 -3.58
C PHE A 225 -14.83 5.68 -4.31
N ASP A 226 -14.36 6.92 -4.47
CA ASP A 226 -15.12 8.02 -5.10
C ASP A 226 -15.38 7.80 -6.61
N THR A 227 -14.58 6.95 -7.28
CA THR A 227 -14.68 6.70 -8.72
C THR A 227 -14.52 5.20 -9.05
N GLU A 228 -15.47 4.65 -9.81
CA GLU A 228 -15.36 3.29 -10.37
C GLU A 228 -14.26 3.26 -11.45
N PRO A 229 -13.52 2.14 -11.59
CA PRO A 229 -12.46 2.04 -12.59
C PRO A 229 -13.05 1.97 -13.99
N ASN A 230 -12.38 2.59 -14.97
CA ASN A 230 -12.74 2.43 -16.38
C ASN A 230 -12.30 1.02 -16.85
N VAL A 231 -13.27 0.19 -17.20
CA VAL A 231 -13.07 -1.24 -17.54
C VAL A 231 -13.49 -1.56 -18.98
N GLU A 232 -13.70 -0.52 -19.80
CA GLU A 232 -14.03 -0.64 -21.22
C GLU A 232 -12.85 -1.08 -22.07
#